data_AF-A0A1I6J439-F1
#
_entry.id   AF-A0A1I6J439-F1
#
_cell.length_a   1.000
_cell.length_b   1.000
_cell.length_c   1.000
_cell.angle_alpha   90.00
_cell.angle_beta   90.00
_cell.angle_gamma   90.00
#
_symmetry.space_group_name_H-M   'P 1'
#
loop_
_entity.id
_entity.type
_entity.pdbx_description
1 polymer ?
#
loop_
_entity_poly.entity_id
_entity_poly.type
_entity_poly.pdbx_seq_one_letter_code
_entity_poly.pdbx_strand_id
1 'polypeptide(L)'
;MNFEEKKDKLLEQLNRATGINFEISDTGLSDEETLNKLKEMIIHFNAVDSKSGLYRLYLRGELAYSDAVSSLHRFHIEENGIRQVFYLESQADYTKEAVSLLKSLLPDSKDVVLEVDNKHIVIIINYESIPSKEEIVQIANSYLDMLEAEAFTSFKLSYSKSVNTFKELPASYKDSILAMNIGNTFNSNGRIYCYDDLGLGRLLYNIPEEEVEAYLNKHINIDLLSQIDEETLNLLDSFFANDLSLAETSRKMFIHRNTLIYRLDKFADLTGYDVRKFSDAITVKISLMLYNYIRTQK
;
A
#
# COMPACT_ATOMS: atom_id res chain seq x y z
N MET A 1 45.08 -8.23 -18.58
CA MET A 1 44.45 -9.38 -17.92
C MET A 1 43.89 -10.28 -19.01
N ASN A 2 44.43 -11.48 -19.13
CA ASN A 2 44.05 -12.47 -20.15
C ASN A 2 42.63 -13.01 -19.88
N PHE A 3 41.96 -13.59 -20.87
CA PHE A 3 40.60 -14.16 -20.72
C PHE A 3 40.52 -15.15 -19.55
N GLU A 4 41.46 -16.09 -19.46
CA GLU A 4 41.54 -17.08 -18.39
C GLU A 4 41.60 -16.45 -16.99
N GLU A 5 42.43 -15.42 -16.78
CA GLU A 5 42.50 -14.72 -15.50
C GLU A 5 41.18 -14.04 -15.13
N LYS A 6 40.48 -13.44 -16.12
CA LYS A 6 39.18 -12.80 -15.89
C LYS A 6 38.11 -13.84 -15.59
N LYS A 7 38.12 -14.98 -16.29
CA LYS A 7 37.20 -16.10 -16.10
C LYS A 7 37.34 -16.67 -14.70
N ASP A 8 38.55 -16.99 -14.27
CA ASP A 8 38.82 -17.57 -12.95
C ASP A 8 38.40 -16.64 -11.82
N LYS A 9 38.67 -15.34 -11.96
CA LYS A 9 38.23 -14.33 -10.98
C LYS A 9 36.70 -14.23 -10.88
N LEU A 10 36.00 -14.32 -12.01
CA LEU A 10 34.54 -14.31 -12.02
C LEU A 10 33.96 -15.61 -11.44
N LEU A 11 34.54 -16.77 -11.77
CA LEU A 11 34.14 -18.05 -11.17
C LEU A 11 34.39 -18.08 -9.66
N GLU A 12 35.48 -17.50 -9.16
CA GLU A 12 35.73 -17.35 -7.73
C GLU A 12 34.68 -16.45 -7.05
N GLN A 13 34.29 -15.35 -7.70
CA GLN A 13 33.22 -14.48 -7.22
C GLN A 13 31.87 -15.20 -7.20
N LEU A 14 31.57 -16.00 -8.23
CA LEU A 14 30.35 -16.80 -8.32
C LEU A 14 30.34 -17.91 -7.26
N ASN A 15 31.47 -18.56 -7.01
CA ASN A 15 31.63 -19.55 -5.94
C ASN A 15 31.42 -18.91 -4.56
N ARG A 16 31.99 -17.73 -4.31
CA ARG A 16 31.73 -16.96 -3.08
C ARG A 16 30.26 -16.57 -2.93
N ALA A 17 29.59 -16.20 -4.01
CA ALA A 17 28.18 -15.78 -4.00
C ALA A 17 27.18 -16.95 -3.82
N THR A 18 27.57 -18.16 -4.21
CA THR A 18 26.66 -19.33 -4.26
C THR A 18 27.03 -20.46 -3.31
N GLY A 19 28.29 -20.52 -2.86
CA GLY A 19 28.87 -21.64 -2.11
C GLY A 19 29.16 -22.89 -2.96
N ILE A 20 29.05 -22.80 -4.29
CA ILE A 20 29.21 -23.93 -5.21
C ILE A 20 30.43 -23.68 -6.09
N ASN A 21 31.27 -24.71 -6.27
CA ASN A 21 32.41 -24.63 -7.16
C ASN A 21 31.97 -24.86 -8.61
N PHE A 22 32.23 -23.88 -9.48
CA PHE A 22 31.85 -23.94 -10.89
C PHE A 22 33.07 -24.19 -11.78
N GLU A 23 32.93 -25.09 -12.74
CA GLU A 23 33.88 -25.27 -13.84
C GLU A 23 33.16 -25.06 -15.16
N ILE A 24 33.83 -24.38 -16.09
CA ILE A 24 33.30 -24.16 -17.44
C ILE A 24 33.94 -25.16 -18.38
N SER A 25 33.12 -26.02 -18.97
CA SER A 25 33.50 -26.88 -20.09
C SER A 25 32.76 -26.46 -21.36
N ASP A 26 33.53 -26.33 -22.44
CA ASP A 26 33.13 -26.09 -23.83
C ASP A 26 31.82 -25.28 -24.03
N THR A 27 31.93 -23.95 -24.06
CA THR A 27 30.75 -23.06 -24.02
C THR A 27 30.06 -22.88 -25.37
N GLY A 28 30.74 -23.17 -26.49
CA GLY A 28 30.27 -22.80 -27.83
C GLY A 28 30.09 -21.27 -28.03
N LEU A 29 30.54 -20.47 -27.06
CA LEU A 29 30.41 -19.01 -27.01
C LEU A 29 31.79 -18.37 -27.16
N SER A 30 31.84 -17.14 -27.67
CA SER A 30 33.10 -16.39 -27.64
C SER A 30 33.56 -16.08 -26.21
N ASP A 31 34.86 -15.81 -26.05
CA ASP A 31 35.46 -15.40 -24.79
C ASP A 31 34.73 -14.19 -24.16
N GLU A 32 34.34 -13.21 -24.98
CA GLU A 32 33.65 -12.01 -24.50
C GLU A 32 32.22 -12.30 -24.02
N GLU A 33 31.46 -13.10 -24.77
CA GLU A 33 30.11 -13.53 -24.39
C GLU A 33 30.12 -14.39 -23.10
N THR A 34 31.13 -15.25 -22.97
CA THR A 34 31.32 -16.09 -21.78
C THR A 34 31.58 -15.23 -20.54
N LEU A 35 32.46 -14.22 -20.64
CA LEU A 35 32.71 -13.29 -19.54
C LEU A 35 31.49 -12.44 -19.20
N ASN A 36 30.70 -12.02 -20.19
CA ASN A 36 29.49 -11.23 -19.94
C ASN A 36 28.41 -12.05 -19.25
N LYS A 37 28.16 -13.29 -19.67
CA LYS A 37 27.24 -14.19 -18.96
C LYS A 37 27.66 -14.46 -17.53
N LEU A 38 28.96 -14.67 -17.28
CA LEU A 38 29.47 -14.83 -15.92
C LEU A 38 29.24 -13.59 -15.06
N LYS A 39 29.46 -12.39 -15.60
CA LYS A 39 29.17 -11.14 -14.90
C LYS A 39 27.68 -10.99 -14.61
N GLU A 40 26.81 -11.28 -15.57
CA GLU A 40 25.35 -11.26 -15.37
C GLU A 40 24.93 -12.23 -14.27
N MET A 41 25.47 -13.46 -14.27
CA MET A 41 25.22 -14.44 -13.20
C MET A 41 25.71 -13.92 -11.84
N ILE A 42 26.91 -13.33 -11.76
CA ILE A 42 27.44 -12.77 -10.52
C ILE A 42 26.59 -11.60 -10.03
N ILE A 43 26.17 -10.70 -10.93
CA ILE A 43 25.27 -9.59 -10.60
C ILE A 43 23.95 -10.15 -10.08
N HIS A 44 23.40 -11.17 -10.72
CA HIS A 44 22.14 -11.81 -10.32
C HIS A 44 22.25 -12.50 -8.95
N PHE A 45 23.31 -13.26 -8.72
CA PHE A 45 23.56 -13.94 -7.44
C PHE A 45 23.94 -12.97 -6.31
N ASN A 46 24.66 -11.89 -6.61
CA ASN A 46 25.00 -10.86 -5.63
C ASN A 46 23.86 -9.87 -5.37
N ALA A 47 22.93 -9.68 -6.32
CA ALA A 47 21.76 -8.83 -6.13
C ALA A 47 20.76 -9.48 -5.17
N VAL A 48 20.62 -10.80 -5.23
CA VAL A 48 19.65 -11.54 -4.40
C VAL A 48 20.41 -12.41 -3.38
N ASP A 49 20.76 -11.79 -2.26
CA ASP A 49 21.49 -12.41 -1.14
C ASP A 49 20.62 -13.28 -0.22
N SER A 50 19.30 -13.05 -0.24
CA SER A 50 18.35 -13.60 0.73
C SER A 50 16.93 -13.65 0.17
N LYS A 51 16.06 -14.45 0.81
CA LYS A 51 14.61 -14.48 0.53
C LYS A 51 14.02 -13.07 0.59
N SER A 52 14.32 -12.32 1.66
CA SER A 52 13.83 -10.95 1.83
C SER A 52 14.40 -9.98 0.77
N GLY A 53 15.66 -10.16 0.38
CA GLY A 53 16.28 -9.40 -0.72
C GLY A 53 15.57 -9.62 -2.06
N LEU A 54 15.22 -10.88 -2.38
CA LEU A 54 14.47 -11.23 -3.58
C LEU A 54 13.14 -10.47 -3.65
N TYR A 55 12.32 -10.60 -2.61
CA TYR A 55 11.03 -9.93 -2.58
C TYR A 55 11.19 -8.40 -2.65
N ARG A 56 12.16 -7.82 -1.94
CA ARG A 56 12.39 -6.37 -1.95
C ARG A 56 12.69 -5.83 -3.35
N LEU A 57 13.65 -6.42 -4.05
CA LEU A 57 14.01 -6.00 -5.41
C LEU A 57 12.85 -6.22 -6.38
N TYR A 58 12.19 -7.37 -6.28
CA TYR A 58 11.10 -7.72 -7.17
C TYR A 58 9.86 -6.85 -6.99
N LEU A 59 9.44 -6.57 -5.75
CA LEU A 59 8.31 -5.70 -5.46
C LEU A 59 8.54 -4.26 -5.94
N ARG A 60 9.78 -3.77 -5.85
CA ARG A 60 10.17 -2.43 -6.34
C ARG A 60 10.32 -2.37 -7.86
N GLY A 61 10.25 -3.50 -8.56
CA GLY A 61 10.47 -3.59 -10.00
C GLY A 61 11.94 -3.44 -10.42
N GLU A 62 12.87 -3.57 -9.46
CA GLU A 62 14.31 -3.54 -9.68
C GLU A 62 14.85 -4.89 -10.18
N LEU A 63 14.05 -5.95 -10.09
CA LEU A 63 14.35 -7.29 -10.61
C LEU A 63 13.26 -7.73 -11.60
N ALA A 64 13.67 -8.17 -12.79
CA ALA A 64 12.74 -8.69 -13.78
C ALA A 64 12.13 -10.02 -13.34
N TYR A 65 10.93 -10.33 -13.85
CA TYR A 65 10.25 -11.58 -13.51
C TYR A 65 11.06 -12.84 -13.86
N SER A 66 11.69 -12.87 -15.04
CA SER A 66 12.54 -13.99 -15.48
C SER A 66 13.65 -14.29 -14.48
N ASP A 67 14.22 -13.23 -13.91
CA ASP A 67 15.33 -13.27 -12.98
C ASP A 67 14.86 -13.64 -11.56
N ALA A 68 13.66 -13.22 -11.18
CA ALA A 68 13.08 -13.61 -9.92
C ALA A 68 12.73 -15.11 -9.89
N VAL A 69 12.15 -15.62 -10.98
CA VAL A 69 11.74 -17.04 -11.11
C VAL A 69 12.91 -17.99 -10.93
N SER A 70 14.09 -17.68 -11.50
CA SER A 70 15.28 -18.50 -11.36
C SER A 70 15.77 -18.61 -9.90
N SER A 71 15.41 -17.65 -9.05
CA SER A 71 15.75 -17.63 -7.62
C SER A 71 14.69 -18.29 -6.72
N LEU A 72 13.48 -18.56 -7.19
CA LEU A 72 12.38 -19.05 -6.33
C LEU A 72 12.68 -20.41 -5.70
N HIS A 73 13.22 -21.34 -6.50
CA HIS A 73 13.58 -22.68 -6.02
C HIS A 73 14.63 -22.63 -4.90
N ARG A 74 15.62 -21.72 -5.02
CA ARG A 74 16.68 -21.53 -4.01
C ARG A 74 16.13 -21.15 -2.63
N PHE A 75 15.03 -20.41 -2.58
CA PHE A 75 14.41 -19.95 -1.34
C PHE A 75 13.13 -20.70 -0.97
N HIS A 76 12.86 -21.84 -1.62
CA HIS A 76 11.64 -22.64 -1.40
C HIS A 76 10.34 -21.83 -1.54
N ILE A 77 10.31 -20.89 -2.48
CA ILE A 77 9.11 -20.10 -2.80
C ILE A 77 8.37 -20.78 -3.94
N GLU A 78 7.08 -21.07 -3.73
CA GLU A 78 6.21 -21.60 -4.79
C GLU A 78 5.83 -20.47 -5.78
N GLU A 79 6.04 -20.65 -7.08
CA GLU A 79 5.64 -19.64 -8.08
C GLU A 79 4.12 -19.41 -8.07
N ASN A 80 3.35 -20.49 -8.04
CA ASN A 80 1.90 -20.46 -7.93
C ASN A 80 1.52 -20.75 -6.47
N GLY A 81 0.97 -19.76 -5.79
CA GLY A 81 0.60 -19.84 -4.39
C GLY A 81 -0.20 -18.60 -3.99
N ILE A 82 -1.22 -18.81 -3.17
CA ILE A 82 -2.13 -17.76 -2.73
C ILE A 82 -1.40 -16.91 -1.70
N ARG A 83 -1.33 -15.60 -1.96
CA ARG A 83 -0.61 -14.66 -1.11
C ARG A 83 -1.43 -13.42 -0.85
N GLN A 84 -1.39 -12.95 0.40
CA GLN A 84 -1.89 -11.65 0.79
C GLN A 84 -0.71 -10.73 1.08
N VAL A 85 -0.70 -9.56 0.44
CA VAL A 85 0.24 -8.49 0.75
C VAL A 85 -0.45 -7.51 1.69
N PHE A 86 0.23 -7.19 2.78
CA PHE A 86 -0.12 -6.11 3.69
C PHE A 86 0.98 -5.06 3.66
N TYR A 87 0.61 -3.81 3.52
CA TYR A 87 1.51 -2.66 3.63
C TYR A 87 1.15 -1.86 4.87
N LEU A 88 2.10 -1.69 5.76
CA LEU A 88 1.94 -1.03 7.05
C LEU A 88 2.75 0.26 7.08
N GLU A 89 2.17 1.28 7.68
CA GLU A 89 2.76 2.61 7.85
C GLU A 89 2.63 3.02 9.31
N SER A 90 3.75 3.38 9.96
CA SER A 90 3.75 3.95 11.30
C SER A 90 3.77 5.47 11.27
N GLN A 91 3.15 6.10 12.27
CA GLN A 91 3.16 7.57 12.38
C GLN A 91 4.56 8.13 12.71
N ALA A 92 5.34 7.37 13.48
CA ALA A 92 6.71 7.70 13.86
C ALA A 92 7.65 6.53 13.56
N ASP A 93 8.95 6.78 13.60
CA ASP A 93 9.96 5.73 13.43
C ASP A 93 9.73 4.60 14.44
N TYR A 94 9.64 3.37 13.95
CA TYR A 94 9.43 2.21 14.80
C TYR A 94 10.77 1.61 15.30
N THR A 95 10.70 0.84 16.39
CA THR A 95 11.84 0.14 16.96
C THR A 95 12.10 -1.20 16.25
N LYS A 96 13.36 -1.66 16.20
CA LYS A 96 13.69 -2.95 15.57
C LYS A 96 13.10 -4.14 16.32
N GLU A 97 12.87 -3.95 17.61
CA GLU A 97 12.27 -4.90 18.54
C GLU A 97 10.83 -5.22 18.10
N ALA A 98 10.04 -4.22 17.70
CA ALA A 98 8.67 -4.41 17.24
C ALA A 98 8.59 -5.31 15.99
N VAL A 99 9.49 -5.09 15.02
CA VAL A 99 9.56 -5.94 13.83
C VAL A 99 10.02 -7.35 14.18
N SER A 100 10.93 -7.49 15.13
CA SER A 100 11.44 -8.78 15.58
C SER A 100 10.35 -9.60 16.26
N LEU A 101 9.48 -8.97 17.06
CA LEU A 101 8.29 -9.61 17.62
C LEU A 101 7.37 -10.13 16.51
N LEU A 102 7.03 -9.27 15.54
CA LEU A 102 6.15 -9.66 14.45
C LEU A 102 6.73 -10.83 13.63
N LYS A 103 8.04 -10.81 13.34
CA LYS A 103 8.73 -11.94 12.69
C LYS A 103 8.67 -13.24 13.50
N SER A 104 8.75 -13.17 14.83
CA SER A 104 8.74 -14.35 15.70
C SER A 104 7.36 -15.02 15.81
N LEU A 105 6.29 -14.26 15.56
CA LEU A 105 4.91 -14.72 15.68
C LEU A 105 4.36 -15.25 14.37
N LEU A 106 5.01 -14.99 13.24
CA LEU A 106 4.62 -15.60 11.97
C LEU A 106 4.94 -17.10 12.02
N PRO A 107 3.91 -17.94 12.01
CA PRO A 107 4.05 -19.37 12.32
C PRO A 107 4.74 -20.14 11.19
N ASP A 108 4.84 -19.55 9.99
CA ASP A 108 5.23 -20.27 8.79
C ASP A 108 6.54 -19.75 8.19
N SER A 109 7.45 -20.67 7.87
CA SER A 109 8.70 -20.38 7.14
C SER A 109 8.45 -19.78 5.74
N LYS A 110 7.23 -19.92 5.23
CA LYS A 110 6.79 -19.40 3.94
C LYS A 110 6.48 -17.91 3.97
N ASP A 111 6.09 -17.35 5.12
CA ASP A 111 5.75 -15.94 5.24
C ASP A 111 6.99 -15.05 5.22
N VAL A 112 6.78 -13.76 4.94
CA VAL A 112 7.88 -12.81 4.77
C VAL A 112 7.52 -11.46 5.37
N VAL A 113 8.44 -10.89 6.13
CA VAL A 113 8.37 -9.53 6.66
C VAL A 113 9.53 -8.73 6.07
N LEU A 114 9.21 -7.63 5.40
CA LEU A 114 10.17 -6.74 4.77
C LEU A 114 10.08 -5.36 5.41
N GLU A 115 11.17 -4.92 6.03
CA GLU A 115 11.34 -3.55 6.48
C GLU A 115 11.72 -2.69 5.27
N VAL A 116 10.82 -1.83 4.79
CA VAL A 116 11.06 -1.00 3.60
C VAL A 116 11.97 0.19 3.96
N ASP A 117 11.66 0.85 5.08
CA ASP A 117 12.42 1.92 5.74
C ASP A 117 12.09 1.93 7.25
N ASN A 118 12.25 3.06 7.95
CA ASN A 118 11.97 3.20 9.39
C ASN A 118 10.49 3.40 9.75
N LYS A 119 9.60 3.51 8.76
CA LYS A 119 8.16 3.72 8.95
C LYS A 119 7.28 2.71 8.22
N HIS A 120 7.82 2.04 7.22
CA HIS A 120 7.03 1.17 6.35
C HIS A 120 7.48 -0.29 6.42
N ILE A 121 6.50 -1.17 6.60
CA ILE A 121 6.69 -2.63 6.65
C ILE A 121 5.78 -3.28 5.61
N VAL A 122 6.28 -4.31 4.93
CA VAL A 122 5.47 -5.19 4.08
C VAL A 122 5.44 -6.57 4.70
N ILE A 123 4.24 -7.13 4.84
CA ILE A 123 4.02 -8.51 5.25
C ILE A 123 3.41 -9.27 4.08
N ILE A 124 3.97 -10.43 3.75
CA ILE A 124 3.45 -11.33 2.72
C ILE A 124 3.12 -12.65 3.41
N ILE A 125 1.82 -12.97 3.46
CA ILE A 125 1.31 -14.19 4.05
C ILE A 125 0.88 -15.15 2.96
N ASN A 126 1.26 -16.41 3.09
CA ASN A 126 0.83 -17.47 2.18
C ASN A 126 -0.40 -18.16 2.78
N TYR A 127 -1.37 -18.47 1.92
CA TYR A 127 -2.58 -19.18 2.32
C TYR A 127 -2.75 -20.46 1.50
N GLU A 128 -3.36 -21.48 2.10
CA GLU A 128 -3.76 -22.71 1.40
C GLU A 128 -5.01 -22.50 0.53
N SER A 129 -5.88 -21.58 0.93
CA SER A 129 -7.10 -21.19 0.22
C SER A 129 -7.29 -19.68 0.28
N ILE A 130 -8.05 -19.10 -0.66
CA ILE A 130 -8.30 -17.66 -0.70
C ILE A 130 -9.03 -17.26 0.60
N PRO A 131 -8.45 -16.38 1.44
CA PRO A 131 -9.08 -15.97 2.68
C PRO A 131 -10.29 -15.07 2.39
N SER A 132 -11.31 -15.17 3.23
CA SER A 132 -12.43 -14.24 3.25
C SER A 132 -11.97 -12.85 3.72
N LYS A 133 -12.78 -11.83 3.40
CA LYS A 133 -12.50 -10.45 3.81
C LYS A 133 -12.45 -10.32 5.33
N GLU A 134 -13.35 -11.00 6.02
CA GLU A 134 -13.43 -11.01 7.49
C GLU A 134 -12.15 -11.59 8.11
N GLU A 135 -11.63 -12.69 7.56
CA GLU A 135 -10.36 -13.30 8.01
C GLU A 135 -9.17 -12.37 7.79
N ILE A 136 -9.07 -11.74 6.62
CA ILE A 136 -8.01 -10.77 6.31
C ILE A 136 -8.05 -9.62 7.33
N VAL A 137 -9.23 -9.06 7.61
CA VAL A 137 -9.39 -7.96 8.55
C VAL A 137 -9.05 -8.38 9.98
N GLN A 138 -9.42 -9.58 10.42
CA GLN A 138 -9.05 -10.10 11.74
C GLN A 138 -7.54 -10.24 11.91
N ILE A 139 -6.87 -10.80 10.90
CA ILE A 139 -5.41 -10.95 10.88
C ILE A 139 -4.73 -9.57 10.85
N ALA A 140 -5.22 -8.64 10.03
CA ALA A 140 -4.71 -7.28 9.95
C ALA A 140 -4.78 -6.56 11.31
N ASN A 141 -5.91 -6.64 12.02
CA ASN A 141 -6.03 -6.07 13.36
C ASN A 141 -5.04 -6.73 14.33
N SER A 142 -4.88 -8.05 14.27
CA SER A 142 -3.92 -8.76 15.11
C SER A 142 -2.49 -8.26 14.90
N TYR A 143 -2.06 -8.02 13.65
CA TYR A 143 -0.74 -7.45 13.37
C TYR A 143 -0.58 -6.02 13.87
N LEU A 144 -1.61 -5.18 13.71
CA LEU A 144 -1.59 -3.82 14.23
C LEU A 144 -1.46 -3.81 15.76
N ASP A 145 -2.30 -4.57 16.46
CA ASP A 145 -2.29 -4.63 17.93
C ASP A 145 -0.95 -5.14 18.48
N MET A 146 -0.34 -6.13 17.80
CA MET A 146 0.98 -6.66 18.17
C MET A 146 2.09 -5.63 18.00
N LEU A 147 2.13 -4.92 16.87
CA LEU A 147 3.14 -3.91 16.62
C LEU A 147 3.02 -2.75 17.61
N GLU A 148 1.81 -2.30 17.88
CA GLU A 148 1.55 -1.17 18.77
C GLU A 148 1.88 -1.46 20.23
N ALA A 149 1.83 -2.72 20.65
CA ALA A 149 2.24 -3.13 22.00
C ALA A 149 3.72 -2.89 22.29
N GLU A 150 4.60 -2.96 21.27
CA GLU A 150 6.06 -2.85 21.43
C GLU A 150 6.68 -1.60 20.79
N ALA A 151 6.07 -1.04 19.74
CA ALA A 151 6.68 0.00 18.93
C ALA A 151 6.54 1.42 19.47
N PHE A 152 5.73 1.62 20.52
CA PHE A 152 5.37 2.95 21.07
C PHE A 152 4.83 3.94 20.01
N THR A 153 4.33 3.44 18.89
CA THR A 153 3.74 4.22 17.79
C THR A 153 2.53 3.49 17.23
N SER A 154 1.60 4.23 16.66
CA SER A 154 0.44 3.63 16.00
C SER A 154 0.76 3.26 14.56
N PHE A 155 0.15 2.18 14.11
CA PHE A 155 0.26 1.71 12.74
C PHE A 155 -1.10 1.80 12.03
N LYS A 156 -1.01 2.05 10.72
CA LYS A 156 -2.08 1.79 9.78
C LYS A 156 -1.66 0.67 8.87
N LEU A 157 -2.63 -0.06 8.33
CA LEU A 157 -2.41 -1.18 7.43
C LEU A 157 -3.30 -1.04 6.20
N SER A 158 -2.77 -1.43 5.06
CA SER A 158 -3.49 -1.46 3.80
C SER A 158 -3.22 -2.76 3.05
N TYR A 159 -4.17 -3.17 2.23
CA TYR A 159 -4.06 -4.39 1.44
C TYR A 159 -4.88 -4.31 0.16
N SER A 160 -4.52 -5.12 -0.84
CA SER A 160 -5.29 -5.36 -2.06
C SER A 160 -5.91 -6.76 -2.03
N LYS A 161 -6.62 -7.15 -3.10
CA LYS A 161 -6.99 -8.57 -3.31
C LYS A 161 -5.78 -9.50 -3.17
N SER A 162 -6.03 -10.73 -2.70
CA SER A 162 -5.02 -11.80 -2.69
C SER A 162 -4.61 -12.16 -4.12
N VAL A 163 -3.34 -12.52 -4.30
CA VAL A 163 -2.76 -12.94 -5.57
C VAL A 163 -2.54 -14.44 -5.59
N ASN A 164 -2.56 -15.05 -6.77
CA ASN A 164 -2.37 -16.50 -6.92
C ASN A 164 -1.00 -16.87 -7.48
N THR A 165 -0.25 -15.89 -7.99
CA THR A 165 1.06 -16.09 -8.60
C THR A 165 2.07 -15.08 -8.08
N PHE A 166 3.34 -15.48 -8.07
CA PHE A 166 4.44 -14.59 -7.75
C PHE A 166 4.50 -13.40 -8.72
N LYS A 167 4.09 -13.59 -9.98
CA LYS A 167 4.04 -12.55 -11.01
C LYS A 167 3.21 -11.33 -10.62
N GLU A 168 2.13 -11.53 -9.87
CA GLU A 168 1.16 -10.48 -9.51
C GLU A 168 1.59 -9.65 -8.28
N LEU A 169 2.59 -10.10 -7.51
CA LEU A 169 3.01 -9.44 -6.27
C LEU A 169 3.38 -7.96 -6.42
N PRO A 170 4.13 -7.51 -7.45
CA PRO A 170 4.48 -6.10 -7.59
C PRO A 170 3.25 -5.22 -7.82
N ALA A 171 2.23 -5.72 -8.53
CA ALA A 171 0.97 -5.00 -8.71
C ALA A 171 0.20 -4.90 -7.38
N SER A 172 0.05 -6.01 -6.65
CA SER A 172 -0.60 -6.03 -5.34
C SER A 172 0.10 -5.14 -4.29
N TYR A 173 1.44 -5.08 -4.34
CA TYR A 173 2.21 -4.17 -3.50
C TYR A 173 1.95 -2.70 -3.84
N LYS A 174 1.93 -2.34 -5.13
CA LYS A 174 1.58 -0.98 -5.58
C LYS A 174 0.15 -0.60 -5.20
N ASP A 175 -0.80 -1.52 -5.37
CA ASP A 175 -2.19 -1.30 -4.98
C ASP A 175 -2.33 -1.10 -3.48
N SER A 176 -1.59 -1.86 -2.66
CA SER A 176 -1.57 -1.67 -1.20
C SER A 176 -1.00 -0.28 -0.81
N ILE A 177 0.12 0.15 -1.40
CA ILE A 177 0.66 1.50 -1.16
C ILE A 177 -0.36 2.58 -1.56
N LEU A 178 -0.96 2.44 -2.74
CA LEU A 178 -1.97 3.38 -3.21
C LEU A 178 -3.19 3.40 -2.28
N ALA A 179 -3.57 2.25 -1.74
CA ALA A 179 -4.64 2.16 -0.75
C ALA A 179 -4.32 2.89 0.55
N MET A 180 -3.08 2.81 1.04
CA MET A 180 -2.62 3.59 2.18
C MET A 180 -2.75 5.09 1.91
N ASN A 181 -2.23 5.55 0.77
CA ASN A 181 -2.24 6.97 0.41
C ASN A 181 -3.66 7.53 0.28
N ILE A 182 -4.53 6.82 -0.44
CA ILE A 182 -5.94 7.20 -0.60
C ILE A 182 -6.66 7.16 0.75
N GLY A 183 -6.45 6.11 1.54
CA GLY A 183 -7.03 5.96 2.87
C GLY A 183 -6.65 7.11 3.80
N ASN A 184 -5.37 7.45 3.86
CA ASN A 184 -4.87 8.58 4.64
C ASN A 184 -5.42 9.93 4.16
N THR A 185 -5.70 10.07 2.86
CA THR A 185 -6.22 11.31 2.27
C THR A 185 -7.72 11.51 2.52
N PHE A 186 -8.54 10.47 2.27
CA PHE A 186 -10.00 10.61 2.27
C PHE A 186 -10.68 9.99 3.49
N ASN A 187 -9.98 9.18 4.28
CA ASN A 187 -10.49 8.53 5.48
C ASN A 187 -9.40 8.41 6.56
N SER A 188 -8.81 9.55 6.94
CA SER A 188 -7.65 9.61 7.83
C SER A 188 -7.85 8.94 9.19
N ASN A 189 -9.10 8.81 9.65
CA ASN A 189 -9.47 8.15 10.91
C ASN A 189 -9.48 6.61 10.81
N GLY A 190 -9.40 6.07 9.60
CA GLY A 190 -9.27 4.63 9.36
C GLY A 190 -7.90 4.10 9.80
N ARG A 191 -7.90 2.82 10.20
CA ARG A 191 -6.66 2.07 10.50
C ARG A 191 -6.36 0.99 9.48
N ILE A 192 -7.39 0.47 8.79
CA ILE A 192 -7.27 -0.58 7.78
C ILE A 192 -7.91 -0.10 6.48
N TYR A 193 -7.15 -0.15 5.38
CA TYR A 193 -7.61 0.27 4.06
C TYR A 193 -7.53 -0.88 3.05
N CYS A 194 -8.67 -1.30 2.52
CA CYS A 194 -8.72 -2.26 1.42
C CYS A 194 -8.79 -1.50 0.09
N TYR A 195 -7.88 -1.78 -0.84
CA TYR A 195 -7.82 -1.13 -2.15
C TYR A 195 -9.16 -1.17 -2.91
N ASP A 196 -9.86 -2.30 -2.84
CA ASP A 196 -11.13 -2.51 -3.56
C ASP A 196 -12.31 -1.77 -2.92
N ASP A 197 -12.21 -1.37 -1.65
CA ASP A 197 -13.27 -0.66 -0.93
C ASP A 197 -13.18 0.87 -1.04
N LEU A 198 -12.12 1.42 -1.66
CA LEU A 198 -11.86 2.87 -1.67
C LEU A 198 -12.81 3.67 -2.56
N GLY A 199 -13.59 2.99 -3.40
CA GLY A 199 -14.65 3.59 -4.21
C GLY A 199 -14.20 4.84 -4.99
N LEU A 200 -14.89 5.96 -4.76
CA LEU A 200 -14.60 7.24 -5.43
C LEU A 200 -13.20 7.76 -5.13
N GLY A 201 -12.64 7.49 -3.94
CA GLY A 201 -11.30 7.96 -3.58
C GLY A 201 -10.24 7.50 -4.58
N ARG A 202 -10.36 6.27 -5.10
CA ARG A 202 -9.47 5.72 -6.13
C ARG A 202 -9.56 6.46 -7.47
N LEU A 203 -10.75 6.93 -7.84
CA LEU A 203 -10.94 7.69 -9.08
C LEU A 203 -10.39 9.11 -8.92
N LEU A 204 -10.67 9.74 -7.79
CA LEU A 204 -10.27 11.13 -7.52
C LEU A 204 -8.76 11.28 -7.34
N TYR A 205 -8.08 10.31 -6.73
CA TYR A 205 -6.63 10.38 -6.47
C TYR A 205 -5.76 10.47 -7.73
N ASN A 206 -6.29 10.03 -8.89
CA ASN A 206 -5.58 10.07 -10.17
C ASN A 206 -5.86 11.34 -10.98
N ILE A 207 -6.70 12.25 -10.49
CA ILE A 207 -7.02 13.50 -11.18
C ILE A 207 -5.86 14.49 -10.96
N PRO A 208 -5.30 15.10 -12.03
CA PRO A 208 -4.26 16.12 -11.90
C PRO A 208 -4.73 17.30 -11.05
N GLU A 209 -3.84 17.87 -10.23
CA GLU A 209 -4.17 18.96 -9.30
C GLU A 209 -4.82 20.17 -10.01
N GLU A 210 -4.34 20.53 -11.21
CA GLU A 210 -4.90 21.62 -12.02
C GLU A 210 -6.40 21.41 -12.34
N GLU A 211 -6.80 20.18 -12.66
CA GLU A 211 -8.20 19.81 -12.93
C GLU A 211 -9.03 19.82 -11.65
N VAL A 212 -8.44 19.42 -10.53
CA VAL A 212 -9.08 19.49 -9.21
C VAL A 212 -9.36 20.95 -8.85
N GLU A 213 -8.37 21.84 -8.98
CA GLU A 213 -8.53 23.26 -8.71
C GLU A 213 -9.57 23.91 -9.64
N ALA A 214 -9.54 23.58 -10.94
CA ALA A 214 -10.53 24.07 -11.90
C ALA A 214 -11.96 23.63 -11.53
N TYR A 215 -12.14 22.39 -11.09
CA TYR A 215 -13.43 21.89 -10.61
C TYR A 215 -13.90 22.65 -9.36
N LEU A 216 -13.05 22.80 -8.34
CA LEU A 216 -13.41 23.50 -7.11
C LEU A 216 -13.75 24.97 -7.36
N ASN A 217 -12.97 25.66 -8.20
CA ASN A 217 -13.22 27.07 -8.56
C ASN A 217 -14.56 27.29 -9.27
N LYS A 218 -15.08 26.28 -9.98
CA LYS A 218 -16.39 26.33 -10.65
C LYS A 218 -17.56 25.96 -9.73
N HIS A 219 -17.29 25.21 -8.66
CA HIS A 219 -18.29 24.69 -7.73
C HIS A 219 -18.15 25.36 -6.36
N ILE A 220 -17.74 24.63 -5.32
CA ILE A 220 -17.48 25.20 -4.00
C ILE A 220 -16.02 25.62 -3.95
N ASN A 221 -15.79 26.91 -4.16
CA ASN A 221 -14.44 27.49 -4.19
C ASN A 221 -13.64 27.11 -2.93
N ILE A 222 -12.34 26.88 -3.10
CA ILE A 222 -11.36 26.57 -2.05
C ILE A 222 -11.45 27.54 -0.87
N ASP A 223 -11.57 28.84 -1.14
CA ASP A 223 -11.68 29.87 -0.09
C ASP A 223 -12.92 29.67 0.78
N LEU A 224 -14.03 29.27 0.17
CA LEU A 224 -15.27 28.98 0.89
C LEU A 224 -15.18 27.68 1.68
N LEU A 225 -14.60 26.63 1.07
CA LEU A 225 -14.36 25.35 1.75
C LEU A 225 -13.45 25.52 2.97
N SER A 226 -12.48 26.43 2.90
CA SER A 226 -11.58 26.75 4.01
C SER A 226 -12.25 27.43 5.21
N GLN A 227 -13.42 28.04 4.99
CA GLN A 227 -14.22 28.71 6.02
C GLN A 227 -15.22 27.78 6.71
N ILE A 228 -15.43 26.57 6.18
CA ILE A 228 -16.33 25.60 6.79
C ILE A 228 -15.65 25.08 8.06
N ASP A 229 -16.33 25.25 9.19
CA ASP A 229 -15.85 24.78 10.48
C ASP A 229 -15.92 23.25 10.59
N GLU A 230 -15.08 22.70 11.46
CA GLU A 230 -14.96 21.26 11.68
C GLU A 230 -16.26 20.62 12.17
N GLU A 231 -17.11 21.34 12.91
CA GLU A 231 -18.40 20.85 13.37
C GLU A 231 -19.37 20.65 12.19
N THR A 232 -19.37 21.57 11.23
CA THR A 232 -20.13 21.46 9.98
C THR A 232 -19.60 20.33 9.10
N LEU A 233 -18.28 20.14 8.99
CA LEU A 233 -17.70 19.02 8.24
C LEU A 233 -18.12 17.67 8.85
N ASN A 234 -17.98 17.51 10.16
CA ASN A 234 -18.41 16.30 10.88
C ASN A 234 -19.92 16.03 10.73
N LEU A 235 -20.74 17.09 10.67
CA LEU A 235 -22.16 16.98 10.40
C LEU A 235 -22.43 16.43 9.00
N LEU A 236 -21.75 16.96 7.99
CA LEU A 236 -21.90 16.51 6.60
C LEU A 236 -21.44 15.07 6.43
N ASP A 237 -20.31 14.69 7.02
CA ASP A 237 -19.81 13.31 6.99
C ASP A 237 -20.81 12.34 7.63
N SER A 238 -21.36 12.70 8.79
CA SER A 238 -22.43 11.93 9.44
C SER A 238 -23.69 11.87 8.58
N PHE A 239 -24.08 12.97 7.94
CA PHE A 239 -25.25 13.04 7.07
C PHE A 239 -25.09 12.16 5.81
N PHE A 240 -23.90 12.16 5.20
CA PHE A 240 -23.58 11.30 4.07
C PHE A 240 -23.48 9.81 4.47
N ALA A 241 -22.95 9.51 5.65
CA ALA A 241 -22.84 8.14 6.17
C ALA A 241 -24.22 7.52 6.53
N ASN A 242 -25.23 8.36 6.73
CA ASN A 242 -26.61 7.95 7.03
C ASN A 242 -27.54 8.18 5.82
N ASP A 243 -27.03 8.08 4.59
CA ASP A 243 -27.80 8.17 3.34
C ASP A 243 -28.69 9.42 3.24
N LEU A 244 -28.20 10.57 3.71
CA LEU A 244 -28.93 11.84 3.76
C LEU A 244 -30.19 11.80 4.65
N SER A 245 -30.30 10.82 5.55
CA SER A 245 -31.43 10.67 6.46
C SER A 245 -31.31 11.64 7.64
N LEU A 246 -32.21 12.62 7.69
CA LEU A 246 -32.30 13.55 8.82
C LEU A 246 -32.53 12.82 10.16
N ALA A 247 -33.34 11.77 10.16
CA ALA A 247 -33.73 11.07 11.38
C ALA A 247 -32.56 10.24 11.95
N GLU A 248 -31.87 9.47 11.10
CA GLU A 248 -30.71 8.67 11.51
C GLU A 248 -29.55 9.58 11.93
N THR A 249 -29.26 10.63 11.14
CA THR A 249 -28.20 11.59 11.45
C THR A 249 -28.45 12.31 12.77
N SER A 250 -29.68 12.78 13.02
CA SER A 250 -30.03 13.43 14.29
C SER A 250 -29.82 12.51 15.50
N ARG A 251 -30.14 11.22 15.36
CA ARG A 251 -29.90 10.21 16.40
C ARG A 251 -28.42 9.95 16.59
N LYS A 252 -27.67 9.75 15.51
CA LYS A 252 -26.23 9.48 15.52
C LYS A 252 -25.43 10.63 16.16
N MET A 253 -25.84 11.86 15.89
CA MET A 253 -25.18 13.07 16.40
C MET A 253 -25.75 13.56 17.74
N PHE A 254 -26.78 12.90 18.29
CA PHE A 254 -27.46 13.31 19.53
C PHE A 254 -27.98 14.75 19.51
N ILE A 255 -28.47 15.22 18.35
CA ILE A 255 -29.06 16.56 18.18
C ILE A 255 -30.54 16.45 17.78
N HIS A 256 -31.32 17.49 18.06
CA HIS A 256 -32.70 17.54 17.62
C HIS A 256 -32.78 17.72 16.08
N ARG A 257 -33.77 17.09 15.44
CA ARG A 257 -33.98 17.17 13.98
C ARG A 257 -34.05 18.61 13.46
N ASN A 258 -34.70 19.51 14.18
CA ASN A 258 -34.79 20.92 13.76
C ASN A 258 -33.43 21.64 13.82
N THR A 259 -32.58 21.29 14.78
CA THR A 259 -31.21 21.83 14.87
C THR A 259 -30.38 21.37 13.68
N LEU A 260 -30.51 20.09 13.29
CA LEU A 260 -29.87 19.56 12.08
C LEU A 260 -30.34 20.31 10.83
N ILE A 261 -31.66 20.50 10.67
CA ILE A 261 -32.23 21.26 9.55
C ILE A 261 -31.65 22.67 9.49
N TYR A 262 -31.65 23.39 10.61
CA TYR A 262 -31.08 24.74 10.68
C TYR A 262 -29.61 24.79 10.28
N ARG A 263 -28.80 23.82 10.71
CA ARG A 263 -27.38 23.74 10.32
C ARG A 263 -27.21 23.46 8.82
N LEU A 264 -28.03 22.59 8.26
CA LEU A 264 -28.04 22.32 6.81
C LEU A 264 -28.50 23.54 6.01
N ASP A 265 -29.51 24.28 6.49
CA ASP A 265 -29.95 25.52 5.86
C ASP A 265 -28.84 26.57 5.89
N LYS A 266 -28.15 26.74 7.03
CA LYS A 266 -27.00 27.65 7.13
C LYS A 266 -25.87 27.26 6.17
N PHE A 267 -25.61 25.97 6.00
CA PHE A 267 -24.64 25.47 5.01
C PHE A 267 -25.08 25.77 3.57
N ALA A 268 -26.37 25.60 3.27
CA ALA A 268 -26.92 25.91 1.96
C ALA A 268 -26.88 27.42 1.66
N ASP A 269 -27.16 28.28 2.64
CA ASP A 269 -27.06 29.73 2.50
C ASP A 269 -25.62 30.18 2.24
N LEU A 270 -24.64 29.50 2.85
CA LEU A 270 -23.22 29.78 2.66
C LEU A 270 -22.70 29.33 1.28
N THR A 271 -23.10 28.14 0.84
CA THR A 271 -22.50 27.47 -0.34
C THR A 271 -23.35 27.50 -1.59
N GLY A 272 -24.65 27.78 -1.48
CA GLY A 272 -25.63 27.64 -2.54
C GLY A 272 -26.07 26.19 -2.81
N TYR A 273 -25.59 25.21 -2.04
CA TYR A 273 -25.87 23.79 -2.24
C TYR A 273 -26.74 23.21 -1.11
N ASP A 274 -27.89 22.63 -1.47
CA ASP A 274 -28.75 21.95 -0.51
C ASP A 274 -28.47 20.44 -0.52
N VAL A 275 -27.65 19.97 0.43
CA VAL A 275 -27.25 18.55 0.53
C VAL A 275 -28.41 17.58 0.79
N ARG A 276 -29.63 18.04 1.02
CA ARG A 276 -30.82 17.18 1.02
C ARG A 276 -31.22 16.75 -0.39
N LYS A 277 -30.77 17.48 -1.42
CA LYS A 277 -30.89 17.11 -2.83
C LYS A 277 -29.68 16.29 -3.23
N PHE A 278 -29.92 15.12 -3.81
CA PHE A 278 -28.86 14.19 -4.19
C PHE A 278 -27.80 14.81 -5.13
N SER A 279 -28.22 15.63 -6.11
CA SER A 279 -27.31 16.33 -7.04
C SER A 279 -26.30 17.22 -6.32
N ASP A 280 -26.80 17.98 -5.35
CA ASP A 280 -26.03 18.96 -4.59
C ASP A 280 -25.17 18.22 -3.57
N ALA A 281 -25.71 17.18 -2.93
CA ALA A 281 -24.99 16.30 -2.01
C ALA A 281 -23.75 15.67 -2.66
N ILE A 282 -23.88 15.14 -3.88
CA ILE A 282 -22.74 14.57 -4.61
C ILE A 282 -21.71 15.65 -4.95
N THR A 283 -22.16 16.83 -5.39
CA THR A 283 -21.27 17.95 -5.70
C THR A 283 -20.48 18.37 -4.47
N VAL A 284 -21.14 18.51 -3.33
CA VAL A 284 -20.53 18.86 -2.03
C VAL A 284 -19.57 17.75 -1.60
N LYS A 285 -19.98 16.48 -1.64
CA LYS A 285 -19.15 15.34 -1.23
C LYS A 285 -17.86 15.26 -2.04
N ILE A 286 -17.95 15.37 -3.37
CA ILE A 286 -16.77 15.37 -4.24
C ILE A 286 -15.89 16.59 -3.95
N SER A 287 -16.48 17.79 -3.80
CA SER A 287 -15.72 19.01 -3.51
C SER A 287 -14.94 18.90 -2.19
N LEU A 288 -15.57 18.37 -1.14
CA LEU A 288 -14.91 18.13 0.15
C LEU A 288 -13.78 17.10 0.04
N MET A 289 -14.00 16.00 -0.67
CA MET A 289 -12.94 15.01 -0.91
C MET A 289 -11.75 15.63 -1.66
N LEU A 290 -12.01 16.34 -2.75
CA LEU A 290 -11.00 17.00 -3.56
C LEU A 290 -10.22 18.08 -2.79
N TYR A 291 -10.91 18.84 -1.92
CA TYR A 291 -10.26 19.80 -1.05
C TYR A 291 -9.32 19.15 -0.04
N ASN A 292 -9.73 18.02 0.57
CA ASN A 292 -8.84 17.24 1.44
C ASN A 292 -7.63 16.70 0.67
N TYR A 293 -7.81 16.26 -0.58
CA TYR A 293 -6.71 15.82 -1.44
C TYR A 293 -5.66 16.90 -1.70
N ILE A 294 -6.07 18.13 -2.06
CA ILE A 294 -5.10 19.23 -2.27
C ILE A 294 -4.39 19.59 -0.95
N ARG A 295 -5.07 19.49 0.19
CA ARG A 295 -4.49 19.80 1.50
C ARG A 295 -3.44 18.80 1.96
N THR A 296 -3.53 17.53 1.55
CA THR A 296 -2.55 16.51 1.94
C THR A 296 -1.31 16.45 1.05
N GLN A 297 -1.33 17.11 -0.11
CA GLN A 297 -0.19 17.22 -1.03
C GLN A 297 0.75 18.39 -0.71
N LYS A 298 0.32 19.34 0.14
CA LYS A 298 1.10 20.52 0.58
C LYS A 298 1.80 20.27 1.91
#